data_AF-A0A329B381-F1
#
_entry.id   AF-A0A329B381-F1
#
_cell.length_a   1.000
_cell.length_b   1.000
_cell.length_c   1.000
_cell.angle_alpha   90.00
_cell.angle_beta   90.00
_cell.angle_gamma   90.00
#
_symmetry.space_group_name_H-M   'P 1'
#
loop_
_entity.id
_entity.type
_entity.pdbx_description
1 polymer ?
#
loop_
_entity_poly.entity_id
_entity_poly.type
_entity_poly.pdbx_seq_one_letter_code
_entity_poly.pdbx_strand_id
1 'polypeptide(L)'
;MPAVQQPGLPGPGATSTMVRDRELVRKFPDLLMQLRDPSPGRIIHDRQAADTRCRFPPGEIAGQLFAEATLPPPDMAEDHHHVASTLATAYRSSETFRRLFNHAWDSDLRCPARRWALGSPGKDPGVAGHRQVIVLDRARLEAASYPSVSGEQPLGWTRGCLQEIISGLLGVPDAIDARHPRGAAVEYTNIVLKELGCSSPARQSSADIDMPSSLPADRLTSALRLAQRYVQCGRQPDTAVTLSDMASMREVARCENDRKTGLNLSLAGSMDEVVALLAGKAPPFHLRLVFREPRHGYHHVFADIDAQPGQPLSAILIETAAAASAHPLYQRFSQALGQFADRHDGMLLAVIDSHVQRSRGDCLIFCMSFALKSHRHASSFTRLHHDHRSGQLACARVKDDIFSGMDILLLPSALLPADFIKHTHSAQLIRERLLAGNDDQDARALLRLKMASIEAGRRPEQAGASSGSRPSIEYKRLGLIRRAIAAVSRPDDGPAGS
;
A
#
# COMPACT_ATOMS: atom_id res chain seq x y z
N MET A 1 36.03 25.05 21.31
CA MET A 1 34.66 25.11 20.78
C MET A 1 34.71 25.49 19.29
N PRO A 2 34.74 24.52 18.36
CA PRO A 2 34.35 24.77 16.98
C PRO A 2 32.94 24.22 16.72
N ALA A 3 32.19 24.97 15.91
CA ALA A 3 30.76 24.79 15.67
C ALA A 3 30.41 23.44 15.02
N VAL A 4 29.31 22.86 15.50
CA VAL A 4 28.67 21.66 14.96
C VAL A 4 28.15 21.97 13.55
N GLN A 5 28.69 21.27 12.55
CA GLN A 5 28.16 21.27 11.18
C GLN A 5 26.78 20.61 11.17
N GLN A 6 25.77 21.33 10.68
CA GLN A 6 24.50 20.73 10.28
C GLN A 6 24.74 19.75 9.12
N PRO A 7 24.05 18.60 9.07
CA PRO A 7 24.21 17.63 7.99
C PRO A 7 23.81 18.27 6.65
N GLY A 8 24.76 18.27 5.72
CA GLY A 8 24.69 18.98 4.46
C GLY A 8 23.58 18.51 3.54
N LEU A 9 22.93 19.49 2.91
CA LEU A 9 22.12 19.33 1.71
C LEU A 9 22.95 18.65 0.60
N PRO A 10 22.37 17.70 -0.17
CA PRO A 10 23.07 17.13 -1.32
C PRO A 10 23.37 18.21 -2.37
N GLY A 11 24.59 18.18 -2.92
CA GLY A 11 25.16 19.16 -3.85
C GLY A 11 24.45 19.29 -5.22
N PRO A 12 24.94 20.19 -6.09
CA PRO A 12 24.18 20.74 -7.20
C PRO A 12 24.14 19.77 -8.38
N GLY A 13 22.98 19.13 -8.53
CA GLY A 13 22.60 18.34 -9.70
C GLY A 13 21.09 18.15 -9.74
N ALA A 14 20.32 19.21 -9.43
CA ALA A 14 18.86 19.15 -9.57
C ALA A 14 18.51 19.10 -11.05
N THR A 15 17.79 18.06 -11.48
CA THR A 15 17.21 18.00 -12.82
C THR A 15 16.27 19.20 -13.01
N SER A 16 16.14 19.73 -14.24
CA SER A 16 15.30 20.91 -14.53
C SER A 16 13.85 20.75 -14.01
N THR A 17 13.34 19.52 -14.02
CA THR A 17 12.03 19.15 -13.45
C THR A 17 11.93 19.39 -11.94
N MET A 18 12.92 18.95 -11.15
CA MET A 18 12.88 19.12 -9.68
C MET A 18 12.93 20.59 -9.26
N VAL A 19 13.61 21.44 -10.04
CA VAL A 19 13.65 22.89 -9.78
C VAL A 19 12.26 23.50 -9.99
N ARG A 20 11.58 23.16 -11.10
CA ARG A 20 10.23 23.65 -11.39
C ARG A 20 9.19 23.15 -10.39
N ASP A 21 9.26 21.89 -10.00
CA ASP A 21 8.33 21.35 -9.01
C ASP A 21 8.46 22.08 -7.67
N ARG A 22 9.68 22.46 -7.27
CA ARG A 22 9.91 23.27 -6.07
C ARG A 22 9.28 24.66 -6.19
N GLU A 23 9.36 25.29 -7.36
CA GLU A 23 8.72 26.59 -7.62
C GLU A 23 7.19 26.47 -7.61
N LEU A 24 6.64 25.45 -8.25
CA LEU A 24 5.21 25.16 -8.23
C LEU A 24 4.72 24.89 -6.81
N VAL A 25 5.44 24.11 -6.01
CA VAL A 25 5.08 23.82 -4.61
C VAL A 25 5.11 25.09 -3.74
N ARG A 26 6.01 26.04 -4.00
CA ARG A 26 6.00 27.34 -3.30
C ARG A 26 4.72 28.13 -3.59
N LYS A 27 4.21 28.07 -4.81
CA LYS A 27 2.96 28.74 -5.22
C LYS A 27 1.71 27.94 -4.81
N PHE A 28 1.81 26.62 -4.80
CA PHE A 28 0.73 25.66 -4.55
C PHE A 28 1.20 24.59 -3.56
N PRO A 29 1.09 24.86 -2.24
CA PRO A 29 1.60 23.95 -1.21
C PRO A 29 0.94 22.56 -1.20
N ASP A 30 -0.26 22.42 -1.76
CA ASP A 30 -0.98 21.15 -1.90
C ASP A 30 -0.30 20.15 -2.86
N LEU A 31 0.73 20.58 -3.62
CA LEU A 31 1.59 19.71 -4.42
C LEU A 31 2.80 19.13 -3.66
N LEU A 32 3.04 19.53 -2.41
CA LEU A 32 4.24 19.15 -1.65
C LEU A 32 4.46 17.64 -1.58
N MET A 33 3.38 16.86 -1.45
CA MET A 33 3.46 15.40 -1.37
C MET A 33 3.95 14.77 -2.67
N GLN A 34 3.56 15.31 -3.82
CA GLN A 34 4.02 14.83 -5.12
C GLN A 34 5.51 15.10 -5.34
N LEU A 35 6.03 16.18 -4.77
CA LEU A 35 7.46 16.51 -4.79
C LEU A 35 8.26 15.59 -3.86
N ARG A 36 7.73 15.26 -2.67
CA ARG A 36 8.43 14.45 -1.67
C ARG A 36 8.43 12.96 -1.98
N ASP A 37 7.31 12.46 -2.48
CA ASP A 37 7.08 11.04 -2.74
C ASP A 37 6.50 10.87 -4.16
N PRO A 38 7.27 11.16 -5.22
CA PRO A 38 6.78 11.00 -6.58
C PRO A 38 6.52 9.52 -6.90
N SER A 39 5.44 9.24 -7.62
CA SER A 39 5.15 7.87 -8.05
C SER A 39 6.28 7.28 -8.91
N PRO A 40 6.53 5.96 -8.83
CA PRO A 40 7.55 5.31 -9.67
C PRO A 40 7.33 5.55 -11.16
N GLY A 41 6.07 5.53 -11.61
CA GLY A 41 5.70 5.86 -12.99
C GLY A 41 6.13 7.27 -13.38
N ARG A 42 5.92 8.26 -12.50
CA ARG A 42 6.38 9.64 -12.73
C ARG A 42 7.90 9.74 -12.80
N ILE A 43 8.64 9.07 -11.91
CA ILE A 43 10.11 9.08 -11.93
C ILE A 43 10.65 8.51 -13.25
N ILE A 44 10.07 7.40 -13.73
CA ILE A 44 10.46 6.76 -14.99
C ILE A 44 10.16 7.71 -16.15
N HIS A 45 8.95 8.25 -16.20
CA HIS A 45 8.49 9.07 -17.31
C HIS A 45 9.23 10.42 -17.37
N ASP A 46 9.55 11.04 -16.23
CA ASP A 46 10.35 12.27 -16.17
C ASP A 46 11.77 12.09 -16.72
N ARG A 47 12.30 10.87 -16.75
CA ARG A 47 13.59 10.56 -17.40
C ARG A 47 13.47 10.40 -18.91
N GLN A 48 12.30 10.03 -19.41
CA GLN A 48 12.06 9.73 -20.82
C GLN A 48 11.47 10.93 -21.59
N ALA A 49 10.63 11.73 -20.93
CA ALA A 49 9.91 12.86 -21.50
C ALA A 49 10.53 14.20 -21.08
N ALA A 50 11.54 14.63 -21.85
CA ALA A 50 12.27 15.87 -21.58
C ALA A 50 11.90 17.03 -22.51
N ASP A 51 11.22 16.78 -23.64
CA ASP A 51 10.99 17.80 -24.66
C ASP A 51 9.78 18.70 -24.33
N THR A 52 10.07 19.93 -23.91
CA THR A 52 9.04 20.93 -23.57
C THR A 52 8.75 21.92 -24.70
N ARG A 53 9.28 21.71 -25.92
CA ARG A 53 9.07 22.63 -27.04
C ARG A 53 7.62 22.58 -27.55
N CYS A 54 7.13 23.72 -28.00
CA CYS A 54 5.86 23.83 -28.71
C CYS A 54 6.08 23.38 -30.17
N ARG A 55 5.98 22.07 -30.43
CA ARG A 55 6.23 21.48 -31.76
C ARG A 55 5.11 21.70 -32.78
N PHE A 56 3.91 22.03 -32.31
CA PHE A 56 2.70 22.15 -33.12
C PHE A 56 1.94 23.42 -32.73
N PRO A 57 1.17 24.03 -33.64
CA PRO A 57 0.21 25.06 -33.27
C PRO A 57 -0.77 24.52 -32.22
N PRO A 58 -1.01 25.21 -31.09
CA PRO A 58 -1.87 24.69 -30.02
C PRO A 58 -3.28 24.29 -30.48
N GLY A 59 -3.85 25.00 -31.45
CA GLY A 59 -5.17 24.69 -32.03
C GLY A 59 -5.24 23.37 -32.80
N GLU A 60 -4.10 22.79 -33.18
CA GLU A 60 -4.04 21.56 -33.98
C GLU A 60 -3.83 20.30 -33.12
N ILE A 61 -3.56 20.45 -31.81
CA ILE A 61 -3.22 19.33 -30.93
C ILE A 61 -4.32 18.27 -30.85
N ALA A 62 -5.59 18.68 -30.86
CA ALA A 62 -6.71 17.75 -30.88
C ALA A 62 -6.67 16.83 -32.11
N GLY A 63 -6.34 17.37 -33.30
CA GLY A 63 -6.20 16.58 -34.53
C GLY A 63 -4.96 15.68 -34.57
N GLN A 64 -3.97 15.95 -33.72
CA GLN A 64 -2.82 15.06 -33.55
C GLN A 64 -3.11 13.90 -32.58
N LEU A 65 -4.03 14.08 -31.63
CA LEU A 65 -4.45 13.02 -30.70
C LEU A 65 -5.53 12.12 -31.30
N PHE A 66 -6.54 12.73 -31.94
CA PHE A 66 -7.71 12.02 -32.41
C PHE A 66 -7.64 11.77 -33.92
N ALA A 67 -8.07 10.60 -34.37
CA ALA A 67 -8.18 10.31 -35.80
C ALA A 67 -9.29 11.16 -36.44
N GLU A 68 -9.06 11.68 -37.65
CA GLU A 68 -9.99 12.56 -38.41
C GLU A 68 -11.38 11.93 -38.71
N ALA A 69 -11.54 10.62 -38.52
CA ALA A 69 -12.70 9.85 -38.99
C ALA A 69 -13.96 9.91 -38.09
N THR A 70 -13.97 10.70 -37.02
CA THR A 70 -15.16 10.89 -36.17
C THR A 70 -15.45 12.37 -36.03
N LEU A 71 -16.20 12.93 -36.98
CA LEU A 71 -17.00 14.11 -36.67
C LEU A 71 -17.86 13.77 -35.44
N PRO A 72 -17.87 14.60 -34.38
CA PRO A 72 -18.80 14.40 -33.29
C PRO A 72 -20.22 14.26 -33.85
N PRO A 73 -21.05 13.34 -33.32
CA PRO A 73 -22.47 13.49 -33.51
C PRO A 73 -22.90 14.89 -33.01
N PRO A 74 -23.92 15.53 -33.61
CA PRO A 74 -24.22 16.95 -33.39
C PRO A 74 -24.44 17.34 -31.93
N ASP A 75 -24.90 16.40 -31.11
CA ASP A 75 -25.12 16.50 -29.68
C ASP A 75 -23.84 16.54 -28.84
N MET A 76 -22.68 16.20 -29.42
CA MET A 76 -21.36 16.18 -28.76
C MET A 76 -20.45 17.34 -29.22
N ALA A 77 -20.95 18.29 -30.02
CA ALA A 77 -20.15 19.38 -30.58
C ALA A 77 -19.55 20.30 -29.50
N GLU A 78 -20.30 20.62 -28.45
CA GLU A 78 -19.82 21.43 -27.32
C GLU A 78 -18.70 20.73 -26.55
N ASP A 79 -18.86 19.42 -26.31
CA ASP A 79 -17.88 18.62 -25.58
C ASP A 79 -16.57 18.49 -26.36
N HIS A 80 -16.66 18.27 -27.68
CA HIS A 80 -15.48 18.29 -28.56
C HIS A 80 -14.79 19.65 -28.58
N HIS A 81 -15.55 20.74 -28.65
CA HIS A 81 -15.00 22.09 -28.60
C HIS A 81 -14.26 22.34 -27.27
N HIS A 82 -14.86 21.93 -26.15
CA HIS A 82 -14.24 22.04 -24.82
C HIS A 82 -12.96 21.22 -24.71
N VAL A 83 -12.97 19.98 -25.20
CA VAL A 83 -11.78 19.11 -25.20
C VAL A 83 -10.67 19.72 -26.06
N ALA A 84 -10.98 20.18 -27.27
CA ALA A 84 -10.00 20.84 -28.14
C ALA A 84 -9.42 22.12 -27.51
N SER A 85 -10.27 22.95 -26.91
CA SER A 85 -9.85 24.17 -26.20
C SER A 85 -8.98 23.87 -24.97
N THR A 86 -9.35 22.83 -24.21
CA THR A 86 -8.58 22.36 -23.04
C THR A 86 -7.20 21.86 -23.45
N LEU A 87 -7.12 21.05 -24.51
CA LEU A 87 -5.87 20.55 -25.07
C LEU A 87 -4.97 21.67 -25.59
N ALA A 88 -5.53 22.60 -26.37
CA ALA A 88 -4.79 23.75 -26.89
C ALA A 88 -4.22 24.61 -25.75
N THR A 89 -5.02 24.83 -24.70
CA THR A 89 -4.59 25.60 -23.53
C THR A 89 -3.52 24.87 -22.73
N ALA A 90 -3.69 23.57 -22.47
CA ALA A 90 -2.69 22.73 -21.81
C ALA A 90 -1.37 22.72 -22.57
N TYR A 91 -1.39 22.49 -23.89
CA TYR A 91 -0.19 22.46 -24.71
C TYR A 91 0.53 23.82 -24.80
N ARG A 92 -0.22 24.93 -24.85
CA ARG A 92 0.34 26.28 -24.86
C ARG A 92 0.97 26.67 -23.52
N SER A 93 0.32 26.34 -22.41
CA SER A 93 0.65 26.95 -21.11
C SER A 93 1.32 26.00 -20.12
N SER A 94 1.27 24.68 -20.33
CA SER A 94 1.87 23.68 -19.46
C SER A 94 3.06 23.01 -20.14
N GLU A 95 4.27 23.28 -19.63
CA GLU A 95 5.47 22.53 -20.03
C GLU A 95 5.33 21.06 -19.69
N THR A 96 4.64 20.76 -18.59
CA THR A 96 4.37 19.38 -18.18
C THR A 96 3.52 18.64 -19.20
N PHE A 97 2.44 19.26 -19.67
CA PHE A 97 1.62 18.67 -20.71
C PHE A 97 2.41 18.49 -22.02
N ARG A 98 3.22 19.49 -22.42
CA ARG A 98 4.05 19.39 -23.64
C ARG A 98 4.99 18.20 -23.63
N ARG A 99 5.71 17.95 -22.53
CA ARG A 99 6.62 16.78 -22.46
C ARG A 99 5.88 15.46 -22.59
N LEU A 100 4.72 15.31 -21.94
CA LEU A 100 3.91 14.10 -22.01
C LEU A 100 3.43 13.87 -23.44
N PHE A 101 2.86 14.91 -24.05
CA PHE A 101 2.39 14.87 -25.43
C PHE A 101 3.51 14.56 -26.42
N ASN A 102 4.64 15.28 -26.35
CA ASN A 102 5.76 15.11 -27.27
C ASN A 102 6.35 13.71 -27.18
N HIS A 103 6.43 13.15 -25.97
CA HIS A 103 6.89 11.78 -25.76
C HIS A 103 5.91 10.77 -26.38
N ALA A 104 4.61 10.88 -26.08
CA ALA A 104 3.58 10.01 -26.65
C ALA A 104 3.49 10.11 -28.18
N TRP A 105 3.73 11.31 -28.72
CA TRP A 105 3.83 11.53 -30.16
C TRP A 105 4.98 10.75 -30.77
N ASP A 106 6.18 10.86 -30.18
CA ASP A 106 7.37 10.17 -30.67
C ASP A 106 7.30 8.65 -30.51
N SER A 107 6.61 8.15 -29.48
CA SER A 107 6.50 6.72 -29.20
C SER A 107 5.34 6.03 -29.91
N ASP A 108 4.21 6.70 -30.12
CA ASP A 108 2.97 6.01 -30.55
C ASP A 108 2.09 6.82 -31.53
N LEU A 109 1.78 8.09 -31.21
CA LEU A 109 0.72 8.84 -31.91
C LEU A 109 1.11 9.35 -33.31
N ARG A 110 2.40 9.30 -33.68
CA ARG A 110 2.87 9.56 -35.06
C ARG A 110 2.18 8.67 -36.09
N CYS A 111 1.80 7.45 -35.71
CA CYS A 111 1.07 6.54 -36.59
C CYS A 111 -0.43 6.87 -36.59
N PRO A 112 -1.04 7.29 -37.72
CA PRO A 112 -2.48 7.61 -37.77
C PRO A 112 -3.38 6.43 -37.36
N ALA A 113 -2.90 5.20 -37.53
CA ALA A 113 -3.62 3.99 -37.12
C ALA A 113 -3.63 3.77 -35.60
N ARG A 114 -2.79 4.47 -34.83
CA ARG A 114 -2.70 4.39 -33.36
C ARG A 114 -3.25 5.62 -32.63
N ARG A 115 -3.64 6.67 -33.38
CA ARG A 115 -4.38 7.82 -32.84
C ARG A 115 -5.69 7.38 -32.22
N TRP A 116 -6.12 8.14 -31.23
CA TRP A 116 -7.27 7.79 -30.41
C TRP A 116 -8.59 8.09 -31.13
N ALA A 117 -9.65 7.42 -30.69
CA ALA A 117 -11.02 7.76 -31.06
C ALA A 117 -11.75 8.27 -29.83
N LEU A 118 -12.62 9.27 -30.02
CA LEU A 118 -13.53 9.72 -28.97
C LEU A 118 -14.81 8.87 -29.03
N GLY A 119 -15.07 8.08 -27.99
CA GLY A 119 -16.25 7.22 -27.90
C GLY A 119 -17.48 7.95 -27.33
N SER A 120 -18.68 7.51 -27.72
CA SER A 120 -19.94 7.99 -27.13
C SER A 120 -20.21 7.36 -25.76
N PRO A 121 -20.81 8.09 -24.80
CA PRO A 121 -21.25 7.55 -23.52
C PRO A 121 -22.14 6.30 -23.68
N GLY A 122 -21.95 5.28 -22.84
CA GLY A 122 -22.81 4.08 -22.80
C GLY A 122 -22.57 3.03 -23.89
N LYS A 123 -21.59 3.21 -24.78
CA LYS A 123 -21.10 2.14 -25.67
C LYS A 123 -19.82 1.54 -25.09
N ASP A 124 -19.74 0.21 -25.02
CA ASP A 124 -18.51 -0.47 -24.62
C ASP A 124 -17.35 0.02 -25.51
N PRO A 125 -16.16 0.27 -24.94
CA PRO A 125 -14.96 0.58 -25.72
C PRO A 125 -14.56 -0.69 -26.48
N GLY A 126 -15.23 -0.94 -27.61
CA GLY A 126 -14.78 -1.90 -28.58
C GLY A 126 -13.42 -1.45 -29.11
N VAL A 127 -12.46 -2.37 -29.17
CA VAL A 127 -11.18 -2.20 -29.85
C VAL A 127 -11.48 -1.92 -31.33
N ALA A 128 -11.63 -0.64 -31.70
CA ALA A 128 -11.86 -0.23 -33.08
C ALA A 128 -10.53 -0.29 -33.84
N GLY A 129 -10.09 -1.51 -34.18
CA GLY A 129 -8.72 -1.76 -34.63
C GLY A 129 -7.72 -1.48 -33.51
N HIS A 130 -6.42 -1.49 -33.80
CA HIS A 130 -5.33 -1.29 -32.82
C HIS A 130 -5.28 0.11 -32.16
N ARG A 131 -6.41 0.84 -32.07
CA ARG A 131 -6.57 2.18 -31.53
C ARG A 131 -7.05 2.15 -30.09
N GLN A 132 -6.47 2.99 -29.23
CA GLN A 132 -7.01 3.29 -27.92
C GLN A 132 -8.26 4.17 -28.07
N VAL A 133 -9.39 3.74 -27.52
CA VAL A 133 -10.63 4.53 -27.46
C VAL A 133 -10.67 5.25 -26.12
N ILE A 134 -10.78 6.58 -26.14
CA ILE A 134 -11.02 7.38 -24.92
C ILE A 134 -12.49 7.79 -24.91
N VAL A 135 -13.19 7.42 -23.85
CA VAL A 135 -14.61 7.76 -23.66
C VAL A 135 -14.69 8.91 -22.66
N LEU A 136 -14.98 10.11 -23.14
CA LEU A 136 -15.20 11.28 -22.30
C LEU A 136 -16.71 11.44 -22.06
N ASP A 137 -17.20 10.83 -20.99
CA ASP A 137 -18.58 10.97 -20.54
C ASP A 137 -18.70 12.14 -19.58
N ARG A 138 -19.29 13.25 -20.05
CA ARG A 138 -19.46 14.48 -19.28
C ARG A 138 -20.33 14.30 -18.04
N ALA A 139 -21.46 13.62 -18.17
CA ALA A 139 -22.35 13.39 -17.03
C ALA A 139 -21.65 12.54 -15.95
N ARG A 140 -20.91 11.50 -16.35
CA ARG A 140 -20.10 10.69 -15.43
C ARG A 140 -19.02 11.51 -14.74
N LEU A 141 -18.28 12.33 -15.48
CA LEU A 141 -17.17 13.12 -14.95
C LEU A 141 -17.64 14.28 -14.06
N GLU A 142 -18.76 14.93 -14.39
CA GLU A 142 -19.33 15.99 -13.56
C GLU A 142 -19.99 15.45 -12.29
N ALA A 143 -20.54 14.23 -12.31
CA ALA A 143 -21.08 13.56 -11.13
C ALA A 143 -20.00 12.96 -10.20
N ALA A 144 -18.77 12.81 -10.69
CA ALA A 144 -17.68 12.24 -9.92
C ALA A 144 -17.09 13.25 -8.91
N SER A 145 -16.58 12.74 -7.79
CA SER A 145 -15.81 13.50 -6.81
C SER A 145 -14.42 12.92 -6.62
N TYR A 146 -13.52 13.71 -6.04
CA TYR A 146 -12.21 13.25 -5.64
C TYR A 146 -11.80 13.78 -4.26
N PRO A 147 -10.98 13.01 -3.51
CA PRO A 147 -10.42 13.48 -2.25
C PRO A 147 -9.34 14.55 -2.44
N SER A 148 -9.32 15.56 -1.58
CA SER A 148 -8.27 16.61 -1.54
C SER A 148 -8.00 17.10 -0.11
N VAL A 149 -7.00 17.98 0.05
CA VAL A 149 -6.73 18.68 1.33
C VAL A 149 -7.93 19.47 1.86
N SER A 150 -8.84 19.89 0.97
CA SER A 150 -10.03 20.66 1.30
C SER A 150 -11.28 19.78 1.44
N GLY A 151 -11.10 18.46 1.53
CA GLY A 151 -12.19 17.47 1.55
C GLY A 151 -12.56 16.97 0.15
N GLU A 152 -13.71 16.30 0.04
CA GLU A 152 -14.26 15.86 -1.25
C GLU A 152 -14.54 17.07 -2.15
N GLN A 153 -14.06 17.01 -3.37
CA GLN A 153 -14.21 18.05 -4.38
C GLN A 153 -14.93 17.47 -5.60
N PRO A 154 -15.78 18.25 -6.28
CA PRO A 154 -16.31 17.83 -7.57
C PRO A 154 -15.15 17.69 -8.57
N LEU A 155 -15.13 16.60 -9.33
CA LEU A 155 -14.12 16.36 -10.35
C LEU A 155 -14.19 17.46 -11.41
N GLY A 156 -15.38 17.71 -11.94
CA GLY A 156 -15.62 18.73 -12.94
C GLY A 156 -15.04 18.38 -14.31
N TRP A 157 -15.60 18.99 -15.34
CA TRP A 157 -15.35 18.60 -16.73
C TRP A 157 -13.87 18.76 -17.15
N THR A 158 -13.26 19.92 -16.91
CA THR A 158 -11.86 20.19 -17.31
C THR A 158 -10.85 19.23 -16.67
N ARG A 159 -10.97 18.96 -15.37
CA ARG A 159 -10.05 18.04 -14.69
C ARG A 159 -10.29 16.60 -15.13
N GLY A 160 -11.55 16.18 -15.23
CA GLY A 160 -11.91 14.84 -15.71
C GLY A 160 -11.33 14.57 -17.10
N CYS A 161 -11.52 15.50 -18.03
CA CYS A 161 -10.93 15.42 -19.38
C CYS A 161 -9.40 15.34 -19.35
N LEU A 162 -8.73 16.22 -18.60
CA LEU A 162 -7.28 16.21 -18.50
C LEU A 162 -6.75 14.90 -17.91
N GLN A 163 -7.43 14.33 -16.90
CA GLN A 163 -7.00 13.08 -16.28
C GLN A 163 -7.08 11.90 -17.25
N GLU A 164 -8.18 11.78 -18.00
CA GLU A 164 -8.35 10.72 -19.00
C GLU A 164 -7.31 10.84 -20.13
N ILE A 165 -7.10 12.07 -20.63
CA ILE A 165 -6.09 12.36 -21.66
C ILE A 165 -4.69 12.03 -21.17
N ILE A 166 -4.32 12.49 -19.97
CA ILE A 166 -3.00 12.24 -19.39
C ILE A 166 -2.78 10.75 -19.14
N SER A 167 -3.80 10.03 -18.68
CA SER A 167 -3.72 8.56 -18.52
C SER A 167 -3.43 7.88 -19.86
N GLY A 168 -4.12 8.31 -20.93
CA GLY A 168 -3.83 7.87 -22.29
C GLY A 168 -2.39 8.16 -22.70
N LEU A 169 -1.89 9.39 -22.48
CA LEU A 169 -0.55 9.81 -22.89
C LEU A 169 0.55 8.98 -22.21
N LEU A 170 0.29 8.50 -21.00
CA LEU A 170 1.21 7.67 -20.24
C LEU A 170 1.13 6.17 -20.60
N GLY A 171 0.14 5.76 -21.40
CA GLY A 171 -0.07 4.36 -21.76
C GLY A 171 -0.47 3.47 -20.57
N VAL A 172 -1.01 4.06 -19.49
CA VAL A 172 -1.50 3.35 -18.31
C VAL A 172 -3.01 3.62 -18.15
N PRO A 173 -3.86 2.60 -18.01
CA PRO A 173 -5.26 2.81 -17.64
C PRO A 173 -5.33 3.57 -16.30
N ASP A 174 -6.44 4.27 -16.06
CA ASP A 174 -6.78 5.05 -14.83
C ASP A 174 -6.85 4.19 -13.53
N ALA A 175 -6.26 3.00 -13.54
CA ALA A 175 -5.96 2.24 -12.34
C ALA A 175 -4.86 2.99 -11.58
N ILE A 176 -5.16 3.33 -10.32
CA ILE A 176 -4.16 3.55 -9.27
C ILE A 176 -2.99 2.60 -9.57
N ASP A 177 -1.81 3.15 -9.89
CA ASP A 177 -0.60 2.33 -10.04
C ASP A 177 -0.58 1.45 -8.81
N ALA A 178 -0.69 0.13 -8.96
CA ALA A 178 -0.84 -0.79 -7.82
C ALA A 178 0.34 -0.67 -6.83
N ARG A 179 1.39 0.08 -7.21
CA ARG A 179 2.59 0.40 -6.46
C ARG A 179 2.61 1.79 -5.83
N HIS A 180 1.66 2.69 -6.12
CA HIS A 180 1.65 4.06 -5.59
C HIS A 180 0.23 4.65 -5.45
N PRO A 181 -0.14 5.18 -4.26
CA PRO A 181 -1.52 5.53 -3.93
C PRO A 181 -2.16 6.64 -4.78
N ARG A 182 -1.36 7.48 -5.44
CA ARG A 182 -1.83 8.46 -6.45
C ARG A 182 -1.68 7.98 -7.90
N GLY A 183 -0.62 7.22 -8.22
CA GLY A 183 -0.18 6.99 -9.59
C GLY A 183 0.31 8.24 -10.36
N ALA A 184 0.96 8.03 -11.50
CA ALA A 184 1.56 9.10 -12.30
C ALA A 184 0.52 10.02 -12.97
N ALA A 185 -0.61 9.46 -13.44
CA ALA A 185 -1.64 10.23 -14.13
C ALA A 185 -2.25 11.33 -13.25
N VAL A 186 -2.58 11.00 -12.00
CA VAL A 186 -3.09 11.97 -11.01
C VAL A 186 -2.05 13.05 -10.71
N GLU A 187 -0.78 12.65 -10.50
CA GLU A 187 0.29 13.61 -10.19
C GLU A 187 0.51 14.61 -11.31
N TYR A 188 0.58 14.13 -12.55
CA TYR A 188 0.71 15.00 -13.72
C TYR A 188 -0.53 15.87 -13.94
N THR A 189 -1.73 15.33 -13.73
CA THR A 189 -2.98 16.12 -13.84
C THR A 189 -2.97 17.29 -12.86
N ASN A 190 -2.59 17.04 -11.60
CA ASN A 190 -2.48 18.09 -10.59
C ASN A 190 -1.46 19.16 -11.00
N ILE A 191 -0.28 18.76 -11.48
CA ILE A 191 0.77 19.69 -11.93
C ILE A 191 0.29 20.54 -13.12
N VAL A 192 -0.27 19.89 -14.15
CA VAL A 192 -0.78 20.58 -15.36
C VAL A 192 -1.85 21.60 -14.97
N LEU A 193 -2.80 21.23 -14.11
CA LEU A 193 -3.84 22.17 -13.64
C LEU A 193 -3.24 23.38 -12.91
N LYS A 194 -2.21 23.20 -12.08
CA LYS A 194 -1.54 24.33 -11.41
C LYS A 194 -0.76 25.21 -12.38
N GLU A 195 -0.10 24.63 -13.38
CA GLU A 195 0.57 25.37 -14.46
C GLU A 195 -0.42 26.18 -15.29
N LEU A 196 -1.65 25.67 -15.47
CA LEU A 196 -2.76 26.39 -16.09
C LEU A 196 -3.36 27.51 -15.22
N GLY A 197 -2.88 27.68 -13.97
CA GLY A 197 -3.41 28.66 -13.03
C GLY A 197 -4.72 28.24 -12.37
N CYS A 198 -5.12 26.97 -12.46
CA CYS A 198 -6.32 26.47 -11.80
C CYS A 198 -6.11 26.41 -10.28
N SER A 199 -7.02 27.01 -9.52
CA SER A 199 -7.00 27.00 -8.06
C SER A 199 -7.57 25.73 -7.44
N SER A 200 -8.13 24.82 -8.23
CA SER A 200 -8.74 23.58 -7.73
C SER A 200 -7.73 22.77 -6.87
N PRO A 201 -8.13 22.27 -5.69
CA PRO A 201 -7.25 21.50 -4.82
C PRO A 201 -6.67 20.27 -5.53
N ALA A 202 -5.37 20.00 -5.34
CA ALA A 202 -4.76 18.80 -5.90
C ALA A 202 -5.51 17.53 -5.45
N ARG A 203 -5.80 16.62 -6.38
CA ARG A 203 -6.36 15.31 -6.05
C ARG A 203 -5.35 14.54 -5.22
N GLN A 204 -5.79 14.08 -4.08
CA GLN A 204 -4.99 13.33 -3.13
C GLN A 204 -5.47 11.89 -3.08
N SER A 205 -4.58 10.99 -2.64
CA SER A 205 -5.02 9.69 -2.15
C SER A 205 -5.46 9.81 -0.69
N SER A 206 -6.20 8.82 -0.17
CA SER A 206 -6.51 8.76 1.26
C SER A 206 -5.26 8.75 2.15
N ALA A 207 -4.11 8.32 1.63
CA ALA A 207 -2.82 8.37 2.32
C ALA A 207 -2.23 9.80 2.39
N ASP A 208 -2.63 10.70 1.49
CA ASP A 208 -2.11 12.07 1.40
C ASP A 208 -2.94 13.08 2.18
N ILE A 209 -4.25 12.82 2.31
CA ILE A 209 -5.13 13.60 3.20
C ILE A 209 -4.68 13.47 4.65
N ASP A 210 -4.04 12.34 5.00
CA ASP A 210 -3.59 12.08 6.36
C ASP A 210 -2.23 12.72 6.73
N MET A 211 -1.55 13.47 5.85
CA MET A 211 -0.35 14.25 6.21
C MET A 211 -0.21 15.54 5.37
N PRO A 212 -0.56 16.70 5.95
CA PRO A 212 0.34 17.35 6.89
C PRO A 212 -0.34 17.73 8.21
N SER A 213 0.40 17.59 9.32
CA SER A 213 0.07 18.19 10.63
C SER A 213 -1.24 17.75 11.32
N SER A 214 -1.74 16.54 11.09
CA SER A 214 -2.81 15.99 11.94
C SER A 214 -2.20 15.31 13.17
N LEU A 215 -2.75 15.57 14.35
CA LEU A 215 -2.31 14.93 15.59
C LEU A 215 -2.51 13.41 15.45
N PRO A 216 -1.70 12.55 16.11
CA PRO A 216 -1.88 11.09 16.07
C PRO A 216 -3.32 10.64 16.36
N ALA A 217 -4.04 11.36 17.22
CA ALA A 217 -5.46 11.14 17.52
C ALA A 217 -6.39 11.29 16.30
N ASP A 218 -6.14 12.27 15.43
CA ASP A 218 -6.97 12.54 14.26
C ASP A 218 -6.81 11.43 13.21
N ARG A 219 -5.57 11.00 12.95
CA ARG A 219 -5.29 9.88 12.03
C ARG A 219 -5.91 8.58 12.52
N LEU A 220 -5.81 8.29 13.82
CA LEU A 220 -6.45 7.12 14.41
C LEU A 220 -7.99 7.21 14.32
N THR A 221 -8.57 8.40 14.50
CA THR A 221 -10.01 8.62 14.38
C THR A 221 -10.50 8.45 12.94
N SER A 222 -9.77 8.98 11.96
CA SER A 222 -10.04 8.77 10.52
C SER A 222 -9.97 7.29 10.15
N ALA A 223 -8.92 6.60 10.58
CA ALA A 223 -8.77 5.15 10.38
C ALA A 223 -9.91 4.36 11.02
N LEU A 224 -10.35 4.74 12.23
CA LEU A 224 -11.48 4.11 12.90
C LEU A 224 -12.78 4.28 12.11
N ARG A 225 -13.08 5.50 11.65
CA ARG A 225 -14.30 5.79 10.86
C ARG A 225 -14.30 5.00 9.54
N LEU A 226 -13.17 4.96 8.84
CA LEU A 226 -13.03 4.20 7.61
C LEU A 226 -13.28 2.71 7.85
N ALA A 227 -12.62 2.11 8.83
CA ALA A 227 -12.79 0.71 9.17
C ALA A 227 -14.23 0.39 9.60
N GLN A 228 -14.88 1.27 10.38
CA GLN A 228 -16.29 1.11 10.77
C GLN A 228 -17.23 1.10 9.56
N ARG A 229 -17.00 1.98 8.58
CA ARG A 229 -17.79 2.02 7.35
C ARG A 229 -17.70 0.70 6.58
N TYR A 230 -16.50 0.13 6.44
CA TYR A 230 -16.34 -1.16 5.75
C TYR A 230 -17.08 -2.29 6.48
N VAL A 231 -16.96 -2.34 7.81
CA VAL A 231 -17.68 -3.32 8.64
C VAL A 231 -19.20 -3.16 8.55
N GLN A 232 -19.71 -1.92 8.54
CA GLN A 232 -21.14 -1.62 8.42
C GLN A 232 -21.68 -2.03 7.05
N CYS A 233 -20.94 -1.73 5.98
CA CYS A 233 -21.32 -2.07 4.61
C CYS A 233 -21.05 -3.53 4.23
N GLY A 234 -20.49 -4.35 5.13
CA GLY A 234 -20.11 -5.73 4.82
C GLY A 234 -19.02 -5.87 3.75
N ARG A 235 -18.23 -4.82 3.53
CA ARG A 235 -17.18 -4.79 2.50
C ARG A 235 -15.88 -5.38 3.03
N GLN A 236 -15.20 -6.17 2.20
CA GLN A 236 -13.83 -6.59 2.46
C GLN A 236 -12.89 -5.39 2.32
N PRO A 237 -11.79 -5.33 3.10
CA PRO A 237 -10.75 -4.33 2.95
C PRO A 237 -10.16 -4.34 1.55
N ASP A 238 -10.00 -3.14 1.00
CA ASP A 238 -9.32 -2.87 -0.25
C ASP A 238 -8.06 -2.00 0.01
N THR A 239 -7.45 -1.50 -1.05
CA THR A 239 -6.26 -0.65 -0.99
C THR A 239 -6.44 0.57 -0.08
N ALA A 240 -7.64 1.18 -0.03
CA ALA A 240 -7.85 2.37 0.81
C ALA A 240 -7.72 2.04 2.30
N VAL A 241 -8.28 0.89 2.72
CA VAL A 241 -8.14 0.40 4.10
C VAL A 241 -6.70 0.01 4.39
N THR A 242 -6.02 -0.68 3.47
CA THR A 242 -4.60 -1.05 3.66
C THR A 242 -3.69 0.17 3.80
N LEU A 243 -3.92 1.23 3.01
CA LEU A 243 -3.19 2.49 3.13
C LEU A 243 -3.46 3.19 4.47
N SER A 244 -4.72 3.18 4.93
CA SER A 244 -5.07 3.71 6.25
C SER A 244 -4.44 2.91 7.39
N ASP A 245 -4.38 1.58 7.27
CA ASP A 245 -3.64 0.72 8.20
C ASP A 245 -2.14 1.09 8.19
N MET A 246 -1.52 1.28 7.02
CA MET A 246 -0.11 1.69 6.94
C MET A 246 0.16 3.06 7.60
N ALA A 247 -0.75 4.02 7.46
CA ALA A 247 -0.62 5.35 8.05
C ALA A 247 -0.78 5.36 9.58
N SER A 248 -1.56 4.43 10.13
CA SER A 248 -1.97 4.41 11.54
C SER A 248 -1.26 3.37 12.39
N MET A 249 -0.85 2.22 11.83
CA MET A 249 -0.41 1.07 12.62
C MET A 249 0.94 1.26 13.33
N ARG A 250 1.78 2.22 12.88
CA ARG A 250 2.98 2.61 13.65
C ARG A 250 2.62 3.20 15.01
N GLU A 251 1.60 4.06 15.09
CA GLU A 251 1.13 4.60 16.37
C GLU A 251 0.45 3.49 17.20
N VAL A 252 -0.35 2.63 16.56
CA VAL A 252 -0.95 1.47 17.24
C VAL A 252 0.12 0.57 17.85
N ALA A 253 1.21 0.30 17.13
CA ALA A 253 2.33 -0.51 17.63
C ALA A 253 2.99 0.14 18.85
N ARG A 254 3.21 1.47 18.80
CA ARG A 254 3.71 2.24 19.95
C ARG A 254 2.81 2.09 21.16
N CYS A 255 1.51 2.36 21.03
CA CYS A 255 0.55 2.21 22.13
C CYS A 255 0.49 0.77 22.67
N GLU A 256 0.62 -0.24 21.80
CA GLU A 256 0.65 -1.64 22.24
C GLU A 256 1.96 -1.99 22.96
N ASN A 257 3.11 -1.41 22.58
CA ASN A 257 4.38 -1.54 23.31
C ASN A 257 4.28 -0.90 24.69
N ASP A 258 3.74 0.32 24.80
CA ASP A 258 3.57 1.00 26.09
C ASP A 258 2.66 0.19 27.02
N ARG A 259 1.60 -0.41 26.45
CA ARG A 259 0.66 -1.27 27.18
C ARG A 259 1.22 -2.65 27.52
N LYS A 260 2.28 -3.10 26.84
CA LYS A 260 2.83 -4.45 26.97
C LYS A 260 4.36 -4.40 27.07
N THR A 261 4.83 -4.31 28.30
CA THR A 261 6.25 -4.44 28.62
C THR A 261 6.83 -5.71 27.98
N GLY A 262 7.90 -5.56 27.21
CA GLY A 262 8.56 -6.67 26.52
C GLY A 262 7.89 -7.13 25.22
N LEU A 263 6.88 -6.42 24.70
CA LEU A 263 6.34 -6.68 23.36
C LEU A 263 7.40 -6.45 22.29
N ASN A 264 8.17 -5.36 22.38
CA ASN A 264 9.26 -5.02 21.46
C ASN A 264 8.83 -5.12 19.98
N LEU A 265 7.67 -4.55 19.64
CA LEU A 265 7.12 -4.55 18.29
C LEU A 265 7.61 -3.34 17.48
N SER A 266 8.20 -3.59 16.31
CA SER A 266 8.59 -2.56 15.35
C SER A 266 7.94 -2.79 13.98
N LEU A 267 7.65 -1.70 13.27
CA LEU A 267 7.13 -1.72 11.91
C LEU A 267 8.14 -1.08 10.95
N ALA A 268 8.63 -1.85 9.99
CA ALA A 268 9.57 -1.40 8.96
C ALA A 268 8.89 -1.27 7.59
N GLY A 269 8.99 -0.09 6.99
CA GLY A 269 8.42 0.24 5.69
C GLY A 269 9.28 -0.20 4.49
N SER A 270 10.52 -0.60 4.73
CA SER A 270 11.50 -1.03 3.72
C SER A 270 12.57 -1.94 4.34
N MET A 271 13.37 -2.63 3.51
CA MET A 271 14.53 -3.40 4.00
C MET A 271 15.59 -2.52 4.65
N ASP A 272 15.79 -1.28 4.18
CA ASP A 272 16.74 -0.35 4.81
C ASP A 272 16.34 0.00 6.24
N GLU A 273 15.04 0.17 6.51
CA GLU A 273 14.53 0.34 7.87
C GLU A 273 14.77 -0.92 8.73
N VAL A 274 14.66 -2.12 8.16
CA VAL A 274 14.99 -3.37 8.87
C VAL A 274 16.46 -3.39 9.27
N VAL A 275 17.36 -3.09 8.34
CA VAL A 275 18.81 -3.02 8.59
C VAL A 275 19.11 -1.98 9.67
N ALA A 276 18.53 -0.78 9.58
CA ALA A 276 18.72 0.27 10.57
C ALA A 276 18.22 -0.14 11.98
N LEU A 277 17.08 -0.81 12.06
CA LEU A 277 16.51 -1.31 13.33
C LEU A 277 17.39 -2.36 14.00
N LEU A 278 18.04 -3.24 13.22
CA LEU A 278 18.92 -4.29 13.73
C LEU A 278 20.32 -3.77 14.04
N ALA A 279 20.83 -2.81 13.28
CA ALA A 279 22.17 -2.26 13.46
C ALA A 279 22.42 -1.65 14.85
N GLY A 280 21.37 -1.12 15.48
CA GLY A 280 21.42 -0.56 16.83
C GLY A 280 21.23 -1.56 17.98
N LYS A 281 21.19 -2.87 17.71
CA LYS A 281 20.92 -3.90 18.74
C LYS A 281 22.13 -4.77 19.01
N ALA A 282 22.36 -5.07 20.29
CA ALA A 282 23.34 -6.05 20.75
C ALA A 282 22.62 -7.19 21.50
N PRO A 283 23.07 -8.45 21.38
CA PRO A 283 22.53 -9.55 22.18
C PRO A 283 22.67 -9.29 23.70
N PRO A 284 21.73 -9.78 24.53
CA PRO A 284 20.50 -10.47 24.16
C PRO A 284 19.39 -9.50 23.72
N PHE A 285 18.62 -9.88 22.71
CA PHE A 285 17.39 -9.16 22.37
C PHE A 285 16.31 -10.08 21.77
N HIS A 286 15.05 -9.70 22.00
CA HIS A 286 13.89 -10.30 21.35
C HIS A 286 13.07 -9.21 20.67
N LEU A 287 12.86 -9.33 19.36
CA LEU A 287 12.23 -8.34 18.49
C LEU A 287 11.07 -8.97 17.71
N ARG A 288 9.92 -8.31 17.74
CA ARG A 288 8.76 -8.63 16.92
C ARG A 288 8.69 -7.61 15.80
N LEU A 289 8.90 -8.04 14.57
CA LEU A 289 9.03 -7.16 13.43
C LEU A 289 7.88 -7.41 12.45
N VAL A 290 7.19 -6.35 12.05
CA VAL A 290 6.32 -6.37 10.88
C VAL A 290 7.00 -5.54 9.80
N PHE A 291 7.21 -6.12 8.63
CA PHE A 291 7.93 -5.45 7.57
C PHE A 291 7.27 -5.63 6.21
N ARG A 292 7.61 -4.73 5.29
CA ARG A 292 7.25 -4.80 3.88
C ARG A 292 8.44 -4.39 3.00
N GLU A 293 8.35 -4.71 1.72
CA GLU A 293 9.23 -4.16 0.68
C GLU A 293 8.37 -3.42 -0.36
N PRO A 294 8.49 -2.09 -0.47
CA PRO A 294 7.65 -1.27 -1.37
C PRO A 294 7.69 -1.73 -2.83
N ARG A 295 8.84 -2.28 -3.29
CA ARG A 295 8.97 -2.82 -4.65
C ARG A 295 8.02 -4.00 -4.93
N HIS A 296 7.45 -4.61 -3.90
CA HIS A 296 6.54 -5.74 -3.98
C HIS A 296 5.13 -5.39 -3.46
N GLY A 297 4.79 -4.09 -3.43
CA GLY A 297 3.45 -3.60 -3.14
C GLY A 297 3.16 -3.41 -1.64
N TYR A 298 1.94 -3.77 -1.24
CA TYR A 298 1.41 -3.56 0.12
C TYR A 298 1.50 -4.80 1.02
N HIS A 299 2.23 -5.84 0.60
CA HIS A 299 2.34 -7.08 1.36
C HIS A 299 3.22 -6.91 2.60
N HIS A 300 2.71 -7.37 3.75
CA HIS A 300 3.43 -7.32 5.03
C HIS A 300 3.66 -8.74 5.54
N VAL A 301 4.82 -8.95 6.14
CA VAL A 301 5.21 -10.21 6.78
C VAL A 301 5.59 -9.93 8.24
N PHE A 302 5.25 -10.87 9.11
CA PHE A 302 5.66 -10.87 10.50
C PHE A 302 6.92 -11.73 10.69
N ALA A 303 7.89 -11.23 11.45
CA ALA A 303 9.06 -11.95 11.91
C ALA A 303 9.20 -11.84 13.44
N ASP A 304 9.43 -12.98 14.08
CA ASP A 304 9.86 -13.08 15.47
C ASP A 304 11.37 -13.37 15.47
N ILE A 305 12.17 -12.48 16.08
CA ILE A 305 13.63 -12.48 15.97
C ILE A 305 14.23 -12.52 17.37
N ASP A 306 15.05 -13.53 17.63
CA ASP A 306 15.72 -13.75 18.92
C ASP A 306 17.23 -13.88 18.72
N ALA A 307 17.99 -13.07 19.46
CA ALA A 307 19.44 -13.07 19.48
C ALA A 307 19.95 -13.35 20.90
N GLN A 308 20.84 -14.32 21.03
CA GLN A 308 21.50 -14.69 22.28
C GLN A 308 23.02 -14.56 22.12
N PRO A 309 23.76 -14.20 23.19
CA PRO A 309 25.23 -14.15 23.14
C PRO A 309 25.83 -15.51 22.75
N GLY A 310 26.80 -15.52 21.81
CA GLY A 310 27.49 -16.74 21.38
C GLY A 310 26.58 -17.80 20.75
N GLN A 311 25.52 -17.36 20.08
CA GLN A 311 24.56 -18.21 19.39
C GLN A 311 24.18 -17.60 18.03
N PRO A 312 23.74 -18.42 17.06
CA PRO A 312 23.18 -17.90 15.82
C PRO A 312 21.94 -17.03 16.06
N LEU A 313 21.82 -15.94 15.30
CA LEU A 313 20.59 -15.14 15.25
C LEU A 313 19.46 -16.00 14.68
N SER A 314 18.35 -16.15 15.40
CA SER A 314 17.20 -16.91 14.91
C SER A 314 16.08 -15.97 14.49
N ALA A 315 15.65 -16.06 13.23
CA ALA A 315 14.48 -15.37 12.71
C ALA A 315 13.42 -16.37 12.23
N ILE A 316 12.19 -16.19 12.70
CA ILE A 316 11.04 -17.03 12.33
C ILE A 316 9.97 -16.13 11.72
N LEU A 317 9.76 -16.27 10.42
CA LEU A 317 8.75 -15.54 9.67
C LEU A 317 7.45 -16.31 9.71
N ILE A 318 6.34 -15.59 9.76
CA ILE A 318 5.00 -16.18 9.65
C ILE A 318 4.29 -15.50 8.48
N GLU A 319 4.10 -16.26 7.40
CA GLU A 319 3.33 -15.81 6.25
C GLU A 319 1.83 -15.96 6.55
N THR A 320 1.10 -14.87 6.38
CA THR A 320 -0.34 -14.80 6.63
C THR A 320 -1.14 -15.52 5.55
N ALA A 321 -0.71 -15.45 4.29
CA ALA A 321 -1.38 -16.01 3.13
C ALA A 321 -0.73 -17.32 2.66
N ALA A 322 0.04 -17.32 1.56
CA ALA A 322 0.78 -18.50 1.09
C ALA A 322 2.21 -18.10 0.74
N ALA A 323 3.19 -18.87 1.22
CA ALA A 323 4.61 -18.57 1.08
C ALA A 323 5.06 -18.51 -0.40
N ALA A 324 4.36 -19.22 -1.29
CA ALA A 324 4.59 -19.22 -2.74
C ALA A 324 4.53 -17.81 -3.39
N SER A 325 3.90 -16.83 -2.72
CA SER A 325 3.74 -15.47 -3.23
C SER A 325 4.84 -14.48 -2.80
N ALA A 326 5.79 -14.87 -1.92
CA ALA A 326 6.72 -13.94 -1.29
C ALA A 326 8.21 -14.36 -1.29
N HIS A 327 8.61 -15.30 -2.16
CA HIS A 327 10.01 -15.75 -2.29
C HIS A 327 11.06 -14.59 -2.40
N PRO A 328 10.88 -13.55 -3.24
CA PRO A 328 11.85 -12.46 -3.33
C PRO A 328 11.98 -11.64 -2.04
N LEU A 329 10.91 -11.55 -1.26
CA LEU A 329 10.89 -10.83 0.01
C LEU A 329 11.70 -11.58 1.07
N TYR A 330 11.54 -12.91 1.15
CA TYR A 330 12.29 -13.74 2.10
C TYR A 330 13.78 -13.78 1.78
N GLN A 331 14.15 -13.85 0.49
CA GLN A 331 15.55 -13.77 0.07
C GLN A 331 16.19 -12.44 0.45
N ARG A 332 15.49 -11.31 0.23
CA ARG A 332 16.01 -10.00 0.64
C ARG A 332 16.09 -9.85 2.15
N PHE A 333 15.12 -10.37 2.87
CA PHE A 333 15.16 -10.37 4.32
C PHE A 333 16.35 -11.20 4.83
N SER A 334 16.59 -12.38 4.25
CA SER A 334 17.78 -13.20 4.51
C SER A 334 19.08 -12.42 4.23
N GLN A 335 19.17 -11.73 3.09
CA GLN A 335 20.33 -10.89 2.77
C GLN A 335 20.52 -9.73 3.75
N ALA A 336 19.43 -9.07 4.16
CA ALA A 336 19.46 -8.00 5.15
C ALA A 336 19.95 -8.51 6.51
N LEU A 337 19.48 -9.69 6.93
CA LEU A 337 19.95 -10.36 8.14
C LEU A 337 21.41 -10.82 8.02
N GLY A 338 21.85 -11.25 6.83
CA GLY A 338 23.21 -11.69 6.55
C GLY A 338 24.26 -10.61 6.81
N GLN A 339 23.90 -9.33 6.71
CA GLN A 339 24.79 -8.20 7.09
C GLN A 339 25.12 -8.17 8.59
N PHE A 340 24.36 -8.91 9.40
CA PHE A 340 24.58 -9.07 10.84
C PHE A 340 25.18 -10.43 11.20
N ALA A 341 25.38 -11.32 10.22
CA ALA A 341 25.92 -12.66 10.47
C ALA A 341 27.26 -12.59 11.20
N ASP A 342 28.14 -11.64 10.87
CA ASP A 342 29.46 -11.46 11.51
C ASP A 342 29.38 -11.02 12.98
N ARG A 343 28.23 -10.49 13.44
CA ARG A 343 28.01 -10.07 14.83
C ARG A 343 27.42 -11.19 15.70
N HIS A 344 27.12 -12.33 15.09
CA HIS A 344 26.50 -13.50 15.70
C HIS A 344 27.29 -14.75 15.27
N ASP A 345 27.02 -15.92 15.86
CA ASP A 345 27.57 -17.19 15.33
C ASP A 345 26.76 -17.65 14.10
N GLY A 346 26.52 -16.72 13.16
CA GLY A 346 25.68 -16.92 11.98
C GLY A 346 24.21 -16.57 12.19
N MET A 347 23.39 -16.97 11.21
CA MET A 347 21.97 -16.64 11.09
C MET A 347 21.18 -17.90 10.71
N LEU A 348 19.98 -18.02 11.26
CA LEU A 348 19.01 -19.05 10.89
C LEU A 348 17.69 -18.40 10.51
N LEU A 349 17.11 -18.83 9.40
CA LEU A 349 15.84 -18.32 8.88
C LEU A 349 14.85 -19.47 8.64
N ALA A 350 13.68 -19.34 9.25
CA ALA A 350 12.55 -20.23 9.02
C ALA A 350 11.29 -19.45 8.62
N VAL A 351 10.43 -20.05 7.81
CA VAL A 351 9.14 -19.50 7.39
C VAL A 351 8.05 -20.50 7.77
N ILE A 352 7.06 -20.05 8.53
CA ILE A 352 5.83 -20.79 8.81
C ILE A 352 4.75 -20.30 7.85
N ASP A 353 4.26 -21.18 6.99
CA ASP A 353 3.13 -20.87 6.10
C ASP A 353 1.81 -21.11 6.84
N SER A 354 1.10 -20.03 7.20
CA SER A 354 -0.06 -20.13 8.09
C SER A 354 -1.40 -20.28 7.37
N HIS A 355 -1.53 -19.87 6.11
CA HIS A 355 -2.78 -19.92 5.32
C HIS A 355 -4.03 -19.33 6.02
N VAL A 356 -3.85 -18.43 6.98
CA VAL A 356 -4.97 -17.84 7.72
C VAL A 356 -5.70 -16.77 6.91
N GLN A 357 -5.01 -16.08 6.01
CA GLN A 357 -5.54 -14.97 5.24
C GLN A 357 -5.98 -15.43 3.85
N ARG A 358 -7.17 -14.97 3.46
CA ARG A 358 -7.71 -15.09 2.08
C ARG A 358 -8.03 -13.75 1.43
N SER A 359 -8.13 -12.69 2.24
CA SER A 359 -8.38 -11.32 1.76
C SER A 359 -7.10 -10.71 1.17
N ARG A 360 -7.27 -9.69 0.33
CA ARG A 360 -6.14 -8.99 -0.31
C ARG A 360 -5.53 -7.88 0.56
N GLY A 361 -6.27 -7.35 1.52
CA GLY A 361 -5.91 -6.12 2.25
C GLY A 361 -5.56 -6.26 3.73
N ASP A 362 -5.57 -7.47 4.32
CA ASP A 362 -5.47 -7.64 5.79
C ASP A 362 -4.10 -8.04 6.33
N CYS A 363 -3.08 -8.17 5.47
CA CYS A 363 -1.76 -8.70 5.87
C CYS A 363 -1.17 -7.96 7.08
N LEU A 364 -1.26 -6.62 7.10
CA LEU A 364 -0.78 -5.81 8.20
C LEU A 364 -1.53 -6.10 9.51
N ILE A 365 -2.86 -6.24 9.49
CA ILE A 365 -3.65 -6.52 10.70
C ILE A 365 -3.41 -7.94 11.21
N PHE A 366 -3.24 -8.93 10.31
CA PHE A 366 -2.82 -10.27 10.69
C PHE A 366 -1.44 -10.25 11.35
N CYS A 367 -0.47 -9.55 10.76
CA CYS A 367 0.88 -9.39 11.31
C CYS A 367 0.87 -8.72 12.70
N MET A 368 0.09 -7.64 12.86
CA MET A 368 -0.12 -7.00 14.17
C MET A 368 -0.74 -7.98 15.18
N SER A 369 -1.68 -8.81 14.74
CA SER A 369 -2.25 -9.85 15.59
C SER A 369 -1.23 -10.94 15.95
N PHE A 370 -0.31 -11.31 15.05
CA PHE A 370 0.72 -12.31 15.29
C PHE A 370 1.75 -11.79 16.30
N ALA A 371 2.21 -10.56 16.17
CA ALA A 371 3.10 -9.95 17.16
C ALA A 371 2.52 -9.98 18.58
N LEU A 372 1.25 -9.61 18.74
CA LEU A 372 0.59 -9.65 20.04
C LEU A 372 0.43 -11.08 20.59
N LYS A 373 0.28 -12.08 19.71
CA LYS A 373 0.15 -13.49 20.10
C LYS A 373 1.51 -14.12 20.39
N SER A 374 2.56 -13.79 19.66
CA SER A 374 3.91 -14.29 19.96
C SER A 374 4.44 -13.74 21.28
N HIS A 375 4.02 -12.52 21.66
CA HIS A 375 4.27 -12.02 23.01
C HIS A 375 3.43 -12.71 24.09
N ARG A 376 2.13 -12.95 23.84
CA ARG A 376 1.29 -13.74 24.78
C ARG A 376 1.85 -15.15 24.99
N HIS A 377 2.35 -15.77 23.93
CA HIS A 377 2.90 -17.13 23.92
C HIS A 377 4.43 -17.11 23.92
N ALA A 378 5.04 -16.18 24.67
CA ALA A 378 6.48 -15.95 24.66
C ALA A 378 7.27 -17.23 24.98
N SER A 379 6.84 -18.06 25.93
CA SER A 379 7.50 -19.32 26.26
C SER A 379 7.53 -20.30 25.09
N SER A 380 6.45 -20.39 24.31
CA SER A 380 6.39 -21.21 23.10
C SER A 380 7.37 -20.69 22.04
N PHE A 381 7.49 -19.38 21.86
CA PHE A 381 8.43 -18.79 20.92
C PHE A 381 9.88 -18.91 21.38
N THR A 382 10.17 -18.78 22.68
CA THR A 382 11.50 -19.05 23.25
C THR A 382 11.91 -20.49 22.96
N ARG A 383 11.02 -21.46 23.17
CA ARG A 383 11.27 -22.86 22.82
C ARG A 383 11.47 -23.03 21.32
N LEU A 384 10.62 -22.41 20.50
CA LEU A 384 10.73 -22.50 19.04
C LEU A 384 12.09 -21.97 18.54
N HIS A 385 12.58 -20.86 19.10
CA HIS A 385 13.90 -20.32 18.80
C HIS A 385 15.05 -21.23 19.29
N HIS A 386 14.90 -21.87 20.45
CA HIS A 386 15.85 -22.87 20.93
C HIS A 386 15.91 -24.11 20.00
N ASP A 387 14.75 -24.62 19.60
CA ASP A 387 14.63 -25.77 18.69
C ASP A 387 15.19 -25.42 17.29
N HIS A 388 15.04 -24.15 16.86
CA HIS A 388 15.63 -23.66 15.61
C HIS A 388 17.15 -23.66 15.66
N ARG A 389 17.74 -23.10 16.73
CA ARG A 389 19.20 -23.05 16.94
C ARG A 389 19.84 -24.42 17.08
N SER A 390 19.16 -25.34 17.75
CA SER A 390 19.64 -26.72 17.94
C SER A 390 19.43 -27.62 16.71
N GLY A 391 18.81 -27.09 15.64
CA GLY A 391 18.51 -27.86 14.42
C GLY A 391 17.34 -28.83 14.55
N GLN A 392 16.65 -28.87 15.70
CA GLN A 392 15.52 -29.77 15.93
C GLN A 392 14.34 -29.47 15.01
N LEU A 393 14.17 -28.23 14.54
CA LEU A 393 13.08 -27.90 13.59
C LEU A 393 13.27 -28.50 12.19
N ALA A 394 14.47 -28.97 11.83
CA ALA A 394 14.72 -29.55 10.51
C ALA A 394 13.86 -30.81 10.25
N CYS A 395 13.50 -31.56 11.30
CA CYS A 395 12.64 -32.74 11.17
C CYS A 395 11.17 -32.40 10.88
N ALA A 396 10.74 -31.17 11.20
CA ALA A 396 9.39 -30.68 10.95
C ALA A 396 9.26 -30.01 9.58
N ARG A 397 10.31 -30.06 8.74
CA ARG A 397 10.33 -29.39 7.44
C ARG A 397 9.26 -29.95 6.49
N VAL A 398 8.56 -29.05 5.82
CA VAL A 398 7.71 -29.38 4.67
C VAL A 398 8.61 -29.49 3.43
N LYS A 399 8.53 -30.60 2.69
CA LYS A 399 9.20 -30.72 1.38
C LYS A 399 8.50 -29.79 0.40
N ASP A 400 9.23 -28.80 -0.09
CA ASP A 400 8.76 -27.89 -1.12
C ASP A 400 9.94 -27.34 -1.93
N ASP A 401 9.72 -27.10 -3.21
CA ASP A 401 10.69 -26.56 -4.16
C ASP A 401 10.82 -25.03 -4.03
N ILE A 402 9.92 -24.36 -3.29
CA ILE A 402 9.88 -22.90 -3.13
C ILE A 402 11.23 -22.33 -2.66
N PHE A 403 11.93 -22.99 -1.74
CA PHE A 403 13.21 -22.54 -1.20
C PHE A 403 14.39 -23.38 -1.69
N SER A 404 14.25 -24.07 -2.82
CA SER A 404 15.32 -24.90 -3.36
C SER A 404 16.58 -24.06 -3.61
N GLY A 405 17.71 -24.47 -3.01
CA GLY A 405 18.97 -23.73 -3.07
C GLY A 405 19.09 -22.55 -2.08
N MET A 406 18.14 -22.37 -1.16
CA MET A 406 18.23 -21.39 -0.08
C MET A 406 18.36 -22.05 1.29
N ASP A 407 19.11 -21.40 2.20
CA ASP A 407 19.20 -21.78 3.62
C ASP A 407 17.96 -21.28 4.41
N ILE A 408 16.76 -21.66 3.95
CA ILE A 408 15.47 -21.33 4.58
C ILE A 408 14.68 -22.60 4.87
N LEU A 409 14.23 -22.76 6.12
CA LEU A 409 13.36 -23.85 6.53
C LEU A 409 11.88 -23.48 6.35
N LEU A 410 11.13 -24.24 5.55
CA LEU A 410 9.67 -24.15 5.49
C LEU A 410 9.04 -25.06 6.56
N LEU A 411 8.24 -24.46 7.44
CA LEU A 411 7.65 -25.10 8.61
C LEU A 411 6.12 -25.09 8.55
N PRO A 412 5.45 -26.10 9.14
CA PRO A 412 3.99 -26.19 9.14
C PRO A 412 3.37 -25.25 10.18
N SER A 413 2.16 -24.74 9.88
CA SER A 413 1.37 -23.90 10.80
C SER A 413 1.00 -24.59 12.12
N ALA A 414 1.12 -25.92 12.20
CA ALA A 414 0.89 -26.72 13.41
C ALA A 414 1.84 -26.37 14.57
N LEU A 415 3.01 -25.77 14.28
CA LEU A 415 3.94 -25.28 15.31
C LEU A 415 3.42 -24.04 16.05
N LEU A 416 2.45 -23.32 15.48
CA LEU A 416 1.88 -22.14 16.10
C LEU A 416 0.76 -22.52 17.09
N PRO A 417 0.63 -21.84 18.24
CA PRO A 417 -0.52 -21.99 19.13
C PRO A 417 -1.85 -21.72 18.41
N ALA A 418 -2.94 -22.36 18.86
CA ALA A 418 -4.26 -22.24 18.23
C ALA A 418 -4.79 -20.80 18.16
N ASP A 419 -4.34 -19.94 19.08
CA ASP A 419 -4.61 -18.51 19.07
C ASP A 419 -4.27 -17.87 17.71
N PHE A 420 -3.23 -18.32 17.00
CA PHE A 420 -2.81 -17.76 15.70
C PHE A 420 -3.91 -17.91 14.64
N ILE A 421 -4.69 -19.00 14.67
CA ILE A 421 -5.76 -19.23 13.71
C ILE A 421 -7.11 -18.62 14.11
N LYS A 422 -7.20 -17.94 15.26
CA LYS A 422 -8.42 -17.25 15.73
C LYS A 422 -9.08 -16.35 14.68
N HIS A 423 -8.26 -15.73 13.82
CA HIS A 423 -8.74 -14.81 12.79
C HIS A 423 -8.82 -15.42 11.39
N THR A 424 -8.60 -16.73 11.24
CA THR A 424 -8.55 -17.38 9.94
C THR A 424 -9.82 -17.17 9.11
N HIS A 425 -9.63 -17.01 7.80
CA HIS A 425 -10.66 -17.00 6.78
C HIS A 425 -10.91 -18.41 6.20
N SER A 426 -10.11 -19.40 6.60
CA SER A 426 -10.13 -20.75 6.05
C SER A 426 -10.78 -21.74 7.02
N ALA A 427 -12.01 -22.16 6.73
CA ALA A 427 -12.66 -23.28 7.45
C ALA A 427 -11.90 -24.60 7.22
N GLN A 428 -11.24 -24.76 6.06
CA GLN A 428 -10.41 -25.92 5.77
C GLN A 428 -9.22 -26.01 6.74
N LEU A 429 -8.52 -24.90 7.00
CA LEU A 429 -7.40 -24.86 7.93
C LEU A 429 -7.83 -25.29 9.35
N ILE A 430 -9.03 -24.89 9.77
CA ILE A 430 -9.57 -25.30 11.08
C ILE A 430 -9.83 -26.81 11.10
N ARG A 431 -10.41 -27.37 10.03
CA ARG A 431 -10.67 -28.81 9.93
C ARG A 431 -9.38 -29.62 9.96
N GLU A 432 -8.39 -29.24 9.17
CA GLU A 432 -7.07 -29.88 9.15
C GLU A 432 -6.42 -29.88 10.54
N ARG A 433 -6.48 -28.75 11.24
CA ARG A 433 -5.93 -28.61 12.58
C ARG A 433 -6.67 -29.43 13.64
N LEU A 434 -7.99 -29.48 13.57
CA LEU A 434 -8.80 -30.34 14.45
C LEU A 434 -8.52 -31.83 14.21
N LEU A 435 -8.28 -32.24 12.95
CA LEU A 435 -7.92 -33.62 12.59
C LEU A 435 -6.53 -34.02 13.08
N ALA A 436 -5.56 -33.09 13.07
CA ALA A 436 -4.20 -33.35 13.54
C ALA A 436 -4.14 -33.67 15.05
N GLY A 437 -5.10 -33.21 15.85
CA GLY A 437 -5.25 -33.63 17.26
C GLY A 437 -4.22 -33.07 18.25
N ASN A 438 -3.33 -32.18 17.82
CA ASN A 438 -2.22 -31.66 18.64
C ASN A 438 -2.63 -30.57 19.66
N ASP A 439 -3.82 -29.99 19.52
CA ASP A 439 -4.30 -28.92 20.40
C ASP A 439 -4.99 -29.47 21.66
N ASP A 440 -4.93 -28.73 22.76
CA ASP A 440 -5.67 -29.05 23.98
C ASP A 440 -7.21 -28.89 23.82
N GLN A 441 -7.97 -29.21 24.87
CA GLN A 441 -9.44 -29.20 24.82
C GLN A 441 -10.01 -27.78 24.64
N ASP A 442 -9.38 -26.77 25.26
CA ASP A 442 -9.83 -25.38 25.21
C ASP A 442 -9.56 -24.76 23.83
N ALA A 443 -8.38 -25.01 23.29
CA ALA A 443 -8.01 -24.68 21.93
C ALA A 443 -9.00 -25.32 20.94
N ARG A 444 -9.28 -26.63 21.07
CA ARG A 444 -10.27 -27.32 20.23
C ARG A 444 -11.67 -26.71 20.35
N ALA A 445 -12.09 -26.28 21.54
CA ALA A 445 -13.37 -25.59 21.73
C ALA A 445 -13.42 -24.24 20.98
N LEU A 446 -12.35 -23.45 21.08
CA LEU A 446 -12.20 -22.18 20.35
C LEU A 446 -12.27 -22.39 18.83
N LEU A 447 -11.60 -23.43 18.33
CA LEU A 447 -11.60 -23.78 16.92
C LEU A 447 -12.98 -24.16 16.40
N ARG A 448 -13.74 -24.96 17.16
CA ARG A 448 -15.12 -25.33 16.80
C ARG A 448 -16.05 -24.12 16.75
N LEU A 449 -15.95 -23.22 17.73
CA LEU A 449 -16.72 -21.96 17.74
C LEU A 449 -16.39 -21.10 16.50
N LYS A 450 -15.10 -21.02 16.15
CA LYS A 450 -14.67 -20.27 14.98
C LYS A 450 -15.14 -20.90 13.67
N MET A 451 -15.10 -22.22 13.55
CA MET A 451 -15.60 -22.95 12.38
C MET A 451 -17.09 -22.67 12.17
N ALA A 452 -17.90 -22.80 13.23
CA ALA A 452 -19.33 -22.49 13.20
C ALA A 452 -19.60 -21.03 12.76
N SER A 453 -18.80 -20.07 13.23
CA SER A 453 -18.90 -18.66 12.82
C SER A 453 -18.59 -18.44 11.34
N ILE A 454 -17.62 -19.15 10.76
CA ILE A 454 -17.30 -19.07 9.33
C ILE A 454 -18.42 -19.72 8.50
N GLU A 455 -18.92 -20.89 8.93
CA GLU A 455 -19.98 -21.63 8.23
C GLU A 455 -21.32 -20.88 8.27
N ALA A 456 -21.68 -20.27 9.40
CA ALA A 456 -22.84 -19.40 9.50
C ALA A 456 -22.76 -18.22 8.53
N GLY A 457 -21.56 -17.70 8.25
CA GLY A 457 -21.31 -16.64 7.27
C GLY A 457 -21.43 -17.04 5.81
N ARG A 458 -21.49 -18.34 5.51
CA ARG A 458 -21.58 -18.86 4.14
C ARG A 458 -23.01 -19.19 3.69
N ARG A 459 -24.00 -19.08 4.58
CA ARG A 459 -25.41 -19.29 4.19
C ARG A 459 -25.86 -18.12 3.31
N PRO A 460 -26.39 -18.37 2.09
CA PRO A 460 -26.97 -17.31 1.27
C PRO A 460 -28.17 -16.72 2.02
N GLU A 461 -28.15 -15.41 2.24
CA GLU A 461 -29.26 -14.70 2.88
C GLU A 461 -30.53 -14.89 2.05
N GLN A 462 -31.57 -15.43 2.70
CA GLN A 462 -32.94 -15.16 2.31
C GLN A 462 -33.13 -13.63 2.32
N ALA A 463 -33.76 -13.13 1.26
CA ALA A 463 -33.93 -11.71 0.98
C ALA A 463 -34.33 -10.88 2.22
N GLY A 464 -33.50 -9.88 2.56
CA GLY A 464 -33.96 -8.71 3.31
C GLY A 464 -33.31 -8.36 4.66
N ALA A 465 -32.31 -9.10 5.15
CA ALA A 465 -31.65 -8.74 6.43
C ALA A 465 -30.12 -8.87 6.35
N SER A 466 -29.43 -7.73 6.50
CA SER A 466 -27.97 -7.59 6.48
C SER A 466 -27.28 -8.23 7.70
N SER A 467 -27.07 -9.54 7.69
CA SER A 467 -26.25 -10.22 8.70
C SER A 467 -25.34 -11.30 8.11
N GLY A 468 -24.60 -10.96 7.05
CA GLY A 468 -23.40 -11.69 6.66
C GLY A 468 -22.38 -11.70 7.83
N SER A 469 -21.96 -12.88 8.26
CA SER A 469 -20.96 -13.05 9.34
C SER A 469 -19.70 -12.24 9.00
N ARG A 470 -19.47 -11.18 9.77
CA ARG A 470 -18.40 -10.21 9.55
C ARG A 470 -17.04 -10.83 9.89
N PRO A 471 -15.98 -10.65 9.08
CA PRO A 471 -14.69 -11.30 9.32
C PRO A 471 -14.11 -10.87 10.67
N SER A 472 -13.70 -11.83 11.51
CA SER A 472 -13.15 -11.55 12.85
C SER A 472 -11.90 -10.67 12.84
N ILE A 473 -11.17 -10.60 11.72
CA ILE A 473 -9.99 -9.75 11.56
C ILE A 473 -10.37 -8.26 11.52
N GLU A 474 -11.53 -7.92 10.98
CA GLU A 474 -12.05 -6.55 10.97
C GLU A 474 -12.28 -6.03 12.40
N TYR A 475 -12.87 -6.87 13.25
CA TYR A 475 -13.05 -6.52 14.66
C TYR A 475 -11.71 -6.41 15.40
N LYS A 476 -10.69 -7.15 14.96
CA LYS A 476 -9.32 -6.98 15.48
C LYS A 476 -8.76 -5.63 15.07
N ARG A 477 -8.92 -5.18 13.81
CA ARG A 477 -8.57 -3.83 13.35
C ARG A 477 -9.25 -2.76 14.21
N LEU A 478 -10.58 -2.81 14.33
CA LEU A 478 -11.36 -1.86 15.14
C LEU A 478 -10.88 -1.84 16.60
N GLY A 479 -10.61 -3.00 17.18
CA GLY A 479 -10.14 -3.11 18.56
C GLY A 479 -8.74 -2.54 18.77
N LEU A 480 -7.83 -2.71 17.81
CA LEU A 480 -6.49 -2.11 17.83
C LEU A 480 -6.58 -0.59 17.80
N ILE A 481 -7.30 -0.04 16.82
CA ILE A 481 -7.41 1.42 16.65
C ILE A 481 -8.10 2.07 17.85
N ARG A 482 -9.20 1.50 18.36
CA ARG A 482 -9.89 2.01 19.56
C ARG A 482 -9.00 2.08 20.79
N ARG A 483 -8.15 1.05 21.00
CA ARG A 483 -7.20 1.06 22.12
C ARG A 483 -6.14 2.14 21.95
N ALA A 484 -5.63 2.34 20.74
CA ALA A 484 -4.65 3.40 20.48
C ALA A 484 -5.27 4.79 20.71
N ILE A 485 -6.51 5.05 20.24
CA ILE A 485 -7.22 6.31 20.54
C ILE A 485 -7.34 6.51 22.05
N ALA A 486 -7.78 5.50 22.79
CA ALA A 486 -7.92 5.60 24.24
C ALA A 486 -6.59 5.84 24.97
N ALA A 487 -5.47 5.38 24.43
CA ALA A 487 -4.14 5.64 24.98
C ALA A 487 -3.67 7.07 24.69
N VAL A 488 -3.85 7.56 23.46
CA VAL A 488 -3.42 8.90 23.03
C VAL A 488 -4.32 10.01 23.61
N SER A 489 -5.58 9.72 23.92
CA SER A 489 -6.52 10.70 24.49
C SER A 489 -6.44 10.85 26.02
N ARG A 490 -5.61 10.07 26.72
CA ARG A 490 -5.36 10.30 28.15
C ARG A 490 -4.33 11.43 28.29
N PRO A 491 -4.63 12.52 29.03
CA PRO A 491 -3.59 13.48 29.40
C PRO A 491 -2.51 12.76 30.22
N ASP A 492 -1.25 13.17 30.07
CA ASP A 492 -0.14 12.68 30.88
C ASP A 492 -0.46 12.86 32.36
N ASP A 493 -0.92 11.81 33.03
CA ASP A 493 -0.77 11.69 34.47
C ASP A 493 0.72 11.47 34.70
N GLY A 494 1.44 12.58 34.92
CA GLY A 494 2.84 12.58 35.32
C GLY A 494 3.08 11.66 36.52
N PRO A 495 4.33 11.23 36.76
CA PRO A 495 4.63 10.28 37.81
C PRO A 495 4.13 10.82 39.15
N ALA A 496 3.20 10.08 39.77
CA ALA A 496 2.85 10.27 41.16
C ALA A 496 4.14 10.07 41.97
N GLY A 497 4.68 11.17 42.48
CA GLY A 497 5.82 11.15 43.37
C GLY A 497 5.49 10.37 44.63
N SER A 498 6.29 9.34 44.89
CA SER A 498 6.67 8.89 46.23
C SER A 498 8.03 8.22 46.13
#